data_AF-A0A7X7KDU6-F1
#
_entry.id   AF-A0A7X7KDU6-F1
#
_cell.length_a   1.000
_cell.length_b   1.000
_cell.length_c   1.000
_cell.angle_alpha   90.00
_cell.angle_beta   90.00
_cell.angle_gamma   90.00
#
_symmetry.space_group_name_H-M   'P 1'
#
loop_
_entity.id
_entity.type
_entity.pdbx_description
1 polymer ?
#
loop_
_entity_poly.entity_id
_entity_poly.type
_entity_poly.pdbx_seq_one_letter_code
_entity_poly.pdbx_strand_id
1 'polypeptide(L)'
;LICIDIEDGYRQKRAAIRVGNAQHHLELARWCMRHDLFGPAAVELADATIADPDNPLIGVMRYRLKMAMAPPSPSADGETPPPGPSNAELDRLVRNLPHKAVEYFTQSVQPVLMNNCMGSGCHGPFTETPMRLFRVSQDKSPSRRMTQRNLHSLLQFIDRENPAESPLVKACSGPHGDQQKSVFAEGQEEQQRRIVIWALLLAHQPAADQPATVSRPPQAPGDAAAQADPSQTEDPFDPEVFNRRHAPPADADIRD
;
A
#
# COMPACT_ATOMS: atom_id res chain seq x y z
N LEU A 1 -31.44 -5.55 -14.22
CA LEU A 1 -31.80 -4.14 -14.50
C LEU A 1 -30.56 -3.48 -15.05
N ILE A 2 -30.63 -2.96 -16.28
CA ILE A 2 -29.50 -2.36 -17.01
C ILE A 2 -29.71 -0.85 -16.97
N CYS A 3 -28.77 -0.09 -16.39
CA CYS A 3 -28.78 1.37 -16.44
C CYS A 3 -28.21 1.83 -17.79
N ILE A 4 -28.77 2.90 -18.36
CA ILE A 4 -28.40 3.40 -19.70
C ILE A 4 -27.18 4.32 -19.60
N ASP A 5 -27.11 5.14 -18.56
CA ASP A 5 -25.97 5.99 -18.21
C ASP A 5 -25.75 6.08 -16.68
N ILE A 6 -24.72 6.81 -16.25
CA ILE A 6 -24.37 6.97 -14.83
C ILE A 6 -25.45 7.80 -14.12
N GLU A 7 -26.04 8.79 -14.78
CA GLU A 7 -27.13 9.61 -14.26
C GLU A 7 -28.41 8.79 -13.96
N ASP A 8 -28.75 7.83 -14.80
CA ASP A 8 -29.81 6.85 -14.56
C ASP A 8 -29.45 5.94 -13.38
N GLY A 9 -28.19 5.54 -13.29
CA GLY A 9 -27.64 4.84 -12.12
C GLY A 9 -27.82 5.64 -10.83
N TYR A 10 -27.57 6.96 -10.87
CA TYR A 10 -27.82 7.87 -9.75
C TYR A 10 -29.30 7.90 -9.36
N ARG A 11 -30.20 8.14 -10.33
CA ARG A 11 -31.66 8.21 -10.08
C ARG A 11 -32.18 6.93 -9.45
N GLN A 12 -31.76 5.78 -9.96
CA GLN A 12 -32.19 4.48 -9.42
C GLN A 12 -31.68 4.25 -8.00
N LYS A 13 -30.40 4.57 -7.74
CA LYS A 13 -29.83 4.47 -6.39
C LYS A 13 -30.55 5.39 -5.42
N ARG A 14 -30.84 6.64 -5.81
CA ARG A 14 -31.55 7.61 -4.98
C ARG A 14 -32.99 7.17 -4.67
N ALA A 15 -33.69 6.59 -5.64
CA ALA A 15 -35.05 6.08 -5.45
C ALA A 15 -35.13 4.94 -4.42
N ALA A 16 -34.03 4.23 -4.17
CA ALA A 16 -33.95 3.18 -3.16
C ALA A 16 -33.66 3.71 -1.73
N ILE A 17 -33.34 4.99 -1.57
CA ILE A 17 -33.02 5.59 -0.26
C ILE A 17 -34.32 5.88 0.49
N ARG A 18 -34.40 5.44 1.74
CA ARG A 18 -35.47 5.82 2.66
C ARG A 18 -35.24 7.23 3.20
N VAL A 19 -36.32 8.00 3.27
CA VAL A 19 -36.31 9.37 3.83
C VAL A 19 -35.71 9.37 5.23
N GLY A 20 -34.82 10.33 5.50
CA GLY A 20 -34.17 10.50 6.80
C GLY A 20 -32.96 9.58 7.05
N ASN A 21 -32.51 8.79 6.06
CA ASN A 21 -31.33 7.95 6.23
C ASN A 21 -30.06 8.68 5.76
N ALA A 22 -29.43 9.42 6.68
CA ALA A 22 -28.20 10.18 6.40
C ALA A 22 -27.06 9.30 5.87
N GLN A 23 -26.93 8.08 6.38
CA GLN A 23 -25.87 7.15 5.98
C GLN A 23 -25.98 6.76 4.50
N HIS A 24 -27.17 6.44 4.01
CA HIS A 24 -27.40 6.11 2.60
C HIS A 24 -27.13 7.31 1.68
N HIS A 25 -27.48 8.53 2.10
CA HIS A 25 -27.14 9.74 1.35
C HIS A 25 -25.62 9.97 1.30
N LEU A 26 -24.89 9.75 2.40
CA LEU A 26 -23.42 9.82 2.42
C LEU A 26 -22.75 8.78 1.50
N GLU A 27 -23.29 7.57 1.46
CA GLU A 27 -22.82 6.50 0.56
C GLU A 27 -23.08 6.85 -0.91
N LEU A 28 -24.24 7.39 -1.23
CA LEU A 28 -24.58 7.83 -2.57
C LEU A 28 -23.74 9.04 -3.00
N ALA A 29 -23.51 10.03 -2.11
CA ALA A 29 -22.61 11.15 -2.36
C ALA A 29 -21.21 10.68 -2.74
N ARG A 30 -20.68 9.68 -2.02
CA ARG A 30 -19.39 9.06 -2.33
C ARG A 30 -19.39 8.35 -3.68
N TRP A 31 -20.48 7.66 -4.01
CA TRP A 31 -20.63 7.03 -5.32
C TRP A 31 -20.63 8.09 -6.44
N CYS A 32 -21.39 9.17 -6.28
CA CYS A 32 -21.44 10.29 -7.24
C CYS A 32 -20.05 10.91 -7.46
N MET A 33 -19.29 11.19 -6.39
CA MET A 33 -17.93 11.72 -6.50
C MET A 33 -16.95 10.80 -7.25
N ARG A 34 -17.16 9.48 -7.25
CA ARG A 34 -16.30 8.55 -8.01
C ARG A 34 -16.59 8.55 -9.51
N HIS A 35 -17.76 9.05 -9.91
CA HIS A 35 -18.19 9.13 -11.31
C HIS A 35 -18.27 10.59 -11.77
N ASP A 36 -17.58 11.51 -11.08
CA ASP A 36 -17.52 12.94 -11.39
C ASP A 36 -18.89 13.66 -11.41
N LEU A 37 -19.89 13.07 -10.75
CA LEU A 37 -21.23 13.64 -10.58
C LEU A 37 -21.26 14.60 -9.38
N PHE A 38 -20.56 15.72 -9.48
CA PHE A 38 -20.38 16.64 -8.35
C PHE A 38 -21.67 17.38 -7.93
N GLY A 39 -22.53 17.72 -8.89
CA GLY A 39 -23.85 18.30 -8.61
C GLY A 39 -24.73 17.37 -7.77
N PRO A 40 -24.98 16.13 -8.25
CA PRO A 40 -25.65 15.09 -7.45
C PRO A 40 -24.98 14.83 -6.10
N ALA A 41 -23.65 14.78 -6.02
CA ALA A 41 -22.94 14.61 -4.75
C ALA A 41 -23.25 15.73 -3.74
N ALA A 42 -23.34 16.98 -4.20
CA ALA A 42 -23.70 18.12 -3.35
C ALA A 42 -25.12 17.99 -2.79
N VAL A 43 -26.07 17.55 -3.63
CA VAL A 43 -27.48 17.34 -3.23
C VAL A 43 -27.57 16.27 -2.15
N GLU A 44 -26.91 15.13 -2.33
CA GLU A 44 -26.93 14.07 -1.32
C GLU A 44 -26.28 14.51 0.00
N LEU A 45 -25.24 15.35 -0.03
CA LEU A 45 -24.66 15.91 1.19
C LEU A 45 -25.60 16.89 1.89
N ALA A 46 -26.43 17.64 1.15
CA ALA A 46 -27.46 18.48 1.74
C ALA A 46 -28.55 17.63 2.40
N ASP A 47 -29.04 16.58 1.73
CA ASP A 47 -30.04 15.66 2.27
C ASP A 47 -29.51 14.91 3.51
N ALA A 48 -28.25 14.49 3.50
CA ALA A 48 -27.59 13.92 4.69
C ALA A 48 -27.52 14.91 5.86
N THR A 49 -27.25 16.19 5.57
CA THR A 49 -27.20 17.26 6.59
C THR A 49 -28.58 17.53 7.19
N ILE A 50 -29.65 17.43 6.41
CA ILE A 50 -31.02 17.57 6.90
C ILE A 50 -31.39 16.38 7.80
N ALA A 51 -30.97 15.18 7.43
CA ALA A 51 -31.29 13.95 8.16
C ALA A 51 -30.51 13.80 9.48
N ASP A 52 -29.23 14.18 9.51
CA ASP A 52 -28.36 14.07 10.69
C ASP A 52 -27.30 15.19 10.69
N PRO A 53 -27.63 16.40 11.21
CA PRO A 53 -26.74 17.56 11.15
C PRO A 53 -25.41 17.38 11.90
N ASP A 54 -25.40 16.56 12.94
CA ASP A 54 -24.24 16.35 13.81
C ASP A 54 -23.31 15.25 13.30
N ASN A 55 -23.63 14.63 12.15
CA ASN A 55 -22.82 13.56 11.59
C ASN A 55 -21.41 14.07 11.18
N PRO A 56 -20.33 13.59 11.81
CA PRO A 56 -18.98 14.09 11.55
C PRO A 56 -18.51 13.81 10.11
N LEU A 57 -19.09 12.82 9.42
CA LEU A 57 -18.72 12.49 8.04
C LEU A 57 -19.18 13.54 7.03
N ILE A 58 -20.20 14.36 7.35
CA ILE A 58 -20.69 15.41 6.44
C ILE A 58 -19.59 16.43 6.17
N GLY A 59 -18.90 16.90 7.22
CA GLY A 59 -17.82 17.88 7.10
C GLY A 59 -16.67 17.35 6.24
N VAL A 60 -16.26 16.11 6.48
CA VAL A 60 -15.21 15.44 5.71
C VAL A 60 -15.61 15.31 4.23
N MET A 61 -16.83 14.88 3.94
CA MET A 61 -17.28 14.70 2.56
C MET A 61 -17.47 16.03 1.83
N ARG A 62 -17.90 17.10 2.52
CA ARG A 62 -18.00 18.45 1.96
C ARG A 62 -16.62 18.98 1.56
N TYR A 63 -15.61 18.76 2.40
CA TYR A 63 -14.22 19.11 2.06
C TYR A 63 -13.72 18.34 0.84
N ARG A 64 -13.95 17.02 0.79
CA ARG A 64 -13.55 16.19 -0.36
C ARG A 64 -14.23 16.62 -1.67
N LEU A 65 -15.52 16.93 -1.63
CA LEU A 65 -16.24 17.45 -2.79
C LEU A 65 -15.63 18.78 -3.27
N LYS A 66 -15.33 19.69 -2.35
CA LYS A 66 -14.65 20.96 -2.68
C LYS A 66 -13.30 20.74 -3.36
N MET A 67 -12.50 19.79 -2.88
CA MET A 67 -11.21 19.46 -3.49
C MET A 67 -11.34 18.78 -4.85
N ALA A 68 -12.35 17.92 -5.03
CA ALA A 68 -12.61 17.28 -6.32
C ALA A 68 -13.11 18.26 -7.39
N MET A 69 -13.84 19.30 -6.98
CA MET A 69 -14.33 20.37 -7.85
C MET A 69 -13.31 21.49 -8.08
N ALA A 70 -12.24 21.56 -7.28
CA ALA A 70 -11.22 22.57 -7.47
C ALA A 70 -10.54 22.32 -8.83
N PRO A 71 -10.30 23.37 -9.64
CA PRO A 71 -9.45 23.20 -10.81
C PRO A 71 -8.11 22.63 -10.33
N PRO A 72 -7.44 21.75 -11.11
CA PRO A 72 -6.09 21.33 -10.77
C PRO A 72 -5.30 22.60 -10.52
N SER A 73 -4.77 22.75 -9.29
CA SER A 73 -3.95 23.91 -8.96
C SER A 73 -2.95 24.07 -10.11
N PRO A 74 -2.82 25.27 -10.71
CA PRO A 74 -1.73 25.50 -11.64
C PRO A 74 -0.48 25.13 -10.85
N SER A 75 0.16 24.04 -11.27
CA SER A 75 1.46 23.66 -10.73
C SER A 75 2.30 24.91 -10.86
N ALA A 76 2.79 25.44 -9.74
CA ALA A 76 3.63 26.62 -9.75
C ALA A 76 4.65 26.44 -10.86
N ASP A 77 4.56 27.30 -11.88
CA ASP A 77 5.51 27.31 -12.98
C ASP A 77 6.92 27.43 -12.39
N GLY A 78 7.81 26.52 -12.77
CA GLY A 78 9.23 26.84 -12.85
C GLY A 78 10.24 26.07 -11.99
N GLU A 79 9.83 25.19 -11.08
CA GLU A 79 10.78 24.28 -10.44
C GLU A 79 10.27 22.85 -10.64
N THR A 80 10.88 22.14 -11.58
CA THR A 80 10.65 20.69 -11.69
C THR A 80 11.08 20.12 -10.34
N PRO A 81 10.17 19.59 -9.49
CA PRO A 81 10.61 18.89 -8.30
C PRO A 81 11.60 17.83 -8.76
N PRO A 82 12.72 17.62 -8.04
CA PRO A 82 13.74 16.66 -8.46
C PRO A 82 13.03 15.36 -8.83
N PRO A 83 13.33 14.77 -10.00
CA PRO A 83 12.64 13.58 -10.44
C PRO A 83 12.72 12.57 -9.29
N GLY A 84 11.55 12.11 -8.84
CA GLY A 84 11.47 11.09 -7.80
C GLY A 84 12.30 9.86 -8.18
N PRO A 85 12.59 8.96 -7.24
CA PRO A 85 13.50 7.85 -7.47
C PRO A 85 13.11 7.07 -8.72
N SER A 86 14.11 6.81 -9.57
CA SER A 86 13.99 5.95 -10.73
C SER A 86 13.54 4.53 -10.33
N ASN A 87 13.01 3.79 -11.28
CA ASN A 87 12.59 2.40 -11.03
C ASN A 87 13.76 1.51 -10.55
N ALA A 88 14.98 1.79 -11.03
CA ALA A 88 16.18 1.07 -10.62
C ALA A 88 16.57 1.37 -9.16
N GLU A 89 16.41 2.63 -8.72
CA GLU A 89 16.63 3.02 -7.33
C GLU A 89 15.59 2.41 -6.39
N LEU A 90 14.31 2.40 -6.80
CA LEU A 90 13.26 1.72 -6.05
C LEU A 90 13.52 0.21 -5.91
N ASP A 91 14.03 -0.43 -6.97
CA ASP A 91 14.40 -1.83 -6.94
C ASP A 91 15.59 -2.10 -6.00
N ARG A 92 16.62 -1.23 -6.02
CA ARG A 92 17.76 -1.33 -5.10
C ARG A 92 17.33 -1.12 -3.65
N LEU A 93 16.49 -0.11 -3.40
CA LEU A 93 15.95 0.18 -2.08
C LEU A 93 15.23 -1.03 -1.51
N VAL A 94 14.29 -1.62 -2.24
CA VAL A 94 13.51 -2.75 -1.71
C VAL A 94 14.38 -3.99 -1.48
N ARG A 95 15.42 -4.23 -2.30
CA ARG A 95 16.38 -5.32 -2.06
C ARG A 95 17.19 -5.14 -0.78
N ASN A 96 17.41 -3.90 -0.34
CA ASN A 96 18.19 -3.59 0.87
C ASN A 96 17.33 -3.56 2.15
N LEU A 97 16.03 -3.81 2.06
CA LEU A 97 15.14 -3.90 3.22
C LEU A 97 15.07 -5.35 3.72
N PRO A 98 14.83 -5.56 5.03
CA PRO A 98 14.55 -6.88 5.56
C PRO A 98 13.34 -7.50 4.85
N HIS A 99 13.45 -8.73 4.35
CA HIS A 99 12.38 -9.40 3.60
C HIS A 99 11.06 -9.42 4.37
N LYS A 100 11.13 -9.76 5.66
CA LYS A 100 9.97 -9.76 6.57
C LYS A 100 9.30 -8.38 6.68
N ALA A 101 10.05 -7.29 6.60
CA ALA A 101 9.48 -5.94 6.65
C ALA A 101 8.72 -5.60 5.35
N VAL A 102 9.22 -6.03 4.19
CA VAL A 102 8.57 -5.81 2.88
C VAL A 102 7.29 -6.64 2.76
N GLU A 103 7.34 -7.91 3.19
CA GLU A 103 6.17 -8.79 3.21
C GLU A 103 5.09 -8.24 4.14
N TYR A 104 5.47 -7.93 5.39
CA TYR A 104 4.56 -7.40 6.39
C TYR A 104 3.96 -6.05 5.96
N PHE A 105 4.74 -5.21 5.27
CA PHE A 105 4.23 -3.98 4.68
C PHE A 105 3.06 -4.26 3.73
N THR A 106 3.28 -5.15 2.77
CA THR A 106 2.31 -5.41 1.70
C THR A 106 1.02 -6.02 2.24
N GLN A 107 1.13 -6.94 3.20
CA GLN A 107 -0.01 -7.69 3.73
C GLN A 107 -0.74 -6.98 4.89
N SER A 108 -0.04 -6.21 5.71
CA SER A 108 -0.59 -5.67 6.97
C SER A 108 -0.61 -4.14 7.05
N VAL A 109 0.41 -3.46 6.54
CA VAL A 109 0.53 -2.00 6.71
C VAL A 109 -0.12 -1.23 5.56
N GLN A 110 0.15 -1.63 4.33
CA GLN A 110 -0.37 -0.95 3.14
C GLN A 110 -1.91 -0.85 3.16
N PRO A 111 -2.69 -1.89 3.51
CA PRO A 111 -4.15 -1.76 3.62
C PRO A 111 -4.58 -0.72 4.67
N VAL A 112 -3.91 -0.66 5.82
CA VAL A 112 -4.19 0.33 6.88
C VAL A 112 -3.97 1.75 6.37
N LEU A 113 -2.87 2.00 5.66
CA LEU A 113 -2.54 3.31 5.09
C LEU A 113 -3.52 3.73 3.98
N MET A 114 -3.89 2.80 3.11
CA MET A 114 -4.85 3.06 2.03
C MET A 114 -6.23 3.44 2.58
N ASN A 115 -6.65 2.80 3.68
CA ASN A 115 -7.97 2.99 4.27
C ASN A 115 -8.05 4.25 5.16
N ASN A 116 -7.03 4.51 5.98
CA ASN A 116 -7.10 5.57 7.01
C ASN A 116 -6.39 6.87 6.59
N CYS A 117 -5.16 6.78 6.04
CA CYS A 117 -4.35 7.96 5.74
C CYS A 117 -4.70 8.55 4.36
N MET A 118 -4.83 7.68 3.36
CA MET A 118 -5.17 8.07 2.00
C MET A 118 -6.68 8.15 1.78
N GLY A 119 -7.48 7.32 2.49
CA GLY A 119 -8.94 7.32 2.40
C GLY A 119 -9.55 8.71 2.63
N SER A 120 -8.89 9.52 3.46
CA SER A 120 -9.26 10.89 3.78
C SER A 120 -8.80 11.96 2.81
N GLY A 121 -7.97 11.60 1.84
CA GLY A 121 -7.43 12.52 0.84
C GLY A 121 -6.27 13.38 1.35
N CYS A 122 -5.79 13.18 2.58
CA CYS A 122 -4.71 13.97 3.18
C CYS A 122 -3.30 13.60 2.65
N HIS A 123 -3.10 12.34 2.26
CA HIS A 123 -1.83 11.81 1.76
C HIS A 123 -1.98 11.20 0.36
N GLY A 124 -2.61 11.93 -0.56
CA GLY A 124 -2.80 11.51 -1.95
C GLY A 124 -1.64 11.90 -2.88
N PRO A 125 -1.69 11.52 -4.16
CA PRO A 125 -0.68 11.94 -5.14
C PRO A 125 -0.73 13.44 -5.46
N PHE A 126 -1.87 14.08 -5.23
CA PHE A 126 -2.12 15.50 -5.54
C PHE A 126 -2.05 16.41 -4.30
N THR A 127 -1.58 15.90 -3.16
CA THR A 127 -1.45 16.71 -1.94
C THR A 127 -0.05 17.29 -1.82
N GLU A 128 0.04 18.47 -1.20
CA GLU A 128 1.31 19.12 -0.87
C GLU A 128 1.97 18.53 0.38
N THR A 129 1.38 17.49 0.97
CA THR A 129 1.96 16.80 2.12
C THR A 129 3.26 16.08 1.74
N PRO A 130 4.30 16.13 2.59
CA PRO A 130 5.59 15.49 2.32
C PRO A 130 5.48 13.96 2.13
N MET A 131 4.60 13.31 2.90
CA MET A 131 4.30 11.89 2.72
C MET A 131 3.19 11.72 1.68
N ARG A 132 3.49 11.08 0.55
CA ARG A 132 2.51 10.82 -0.52
C ARG A 132 2.30 9.33 -0.70
N LEU A 133 1.04 8.92 -0.68
CA LEU A 133 0.63 7.56 -1.00
C LEU A 133 0.01 7.55 -2.40
N PHE A 134 0.23 6.45 -3.10
CA PHE A 134 -0.32 6.22 -4.43
C PHE A 134 -1.30 5.05 -4.42
N ARG A 135 -2.49 5.25 -5.02
CA ARG A 135 -3.53 4.22 -5.09
C ARG A 135 -3.24 3.22 -6.19
N VAL A 136 -3.60 1.98 -5.89
CA VAL A 136 -3.92 0.98 -6.90
C VAL A 136 -5.36 1.24 -7.35
N SER A 137 -5.63 1.19 -8.65
CA SER A 137 -7.01 1.14 -9.15
C SER A 137 -7.74 -0.03 -8.48
N GLN A 138 -8.96 0.19 -7.98
CA GLN A 138 -9.66 -0.79 -7.12
C GLN A 138 -9.90 -2.15 -7.81
N ASP A 139 -9.87 -2.17 -9.16
CA ASP A 139 -10.11 -3.36 -9.98
C ASP A 139 -8.82 -4.09 -10.42
N LYS A 140 -7.65 -3.66 -9.94
CA LYS A 140 -6.36 -4.25 -10.31
C LYS A 140 -5.58 -4.64 -9.07
N SER A 141 -4.85 -5.75 -9.15
CA SER A 141 -3.89 -6.11 -8.11
C SER A 141 -2.85 -4.98 -7.93
N PRO A 142 -2.37 -4.72 -6.71
CA PRO A 142 -1.29 -3.77 -6.48
C PRO A 142 -0.12 -4.03 -7.41
N SER A 143 0.16 -3.09 -8.31
CA SER A 143 1.36 -3.23 -9.12
C SER A 143 2.57 -3.15 -8.19
N ARG A 144 3.55 -4.02 -8.40
CA ARG A 144 4.82 -4.03 -7.66
C ARG A 144 5.43 -2.63 -7.54
N ARG A 145 5.32 -1.84 -8.63
CA ARG A 145 5.83 -0.46 -8.71
C ARG A 145 5.11 0.50 -7.78
N MET A 146 3.81 0.32 -7.57
CA MET A 146 3.03 1.12 -6.62
C MET A 146 3.48 0.86 -5.19
N THR A 147 3.60 -0.42 -4.80
CA THR A 147 4.08 -0.82 -3.47
C THR A 147 5.48 -0.26 -3.19
N GLN A 148 6.38 -0.30 -4.18
CA GLN A 148 7.72 0.28 -4.06
C GLN A 148 7.71 1.79 -3.82
N ARG A 149 6.85 2.53 -4.52
CA ARG A 149 6.72 3.99 -4.33
C ARG A 149 6.14 4.33 -2.96
N ASN A 150 5.13 3.59 -2.52
CA ASN A 150 4.55 3.75 -1.18
C ASN A 150 5.57 3.42 -0.08
N LEU A 151 6.35 2.34 -0.25
CA LEU A 151 7.47 2.01 0.65
C LEU A 151 8.49 3.14 0.71
N HIS A 152 8.98 3.60 -0.45
CA HIS A 152 9.94 4.69 -0.52
C HIS A 152 9.42 5.97 0.16
N SER A 153 8.14 6.33 -0.04
CA SER A 153 7.57 7.50 0.62
C SER A 153 7.56 7.35 2.13
N LEU A 154 7.23 6.17 2.66
CA LEU A 154 7.13 5.98 4.11
C LEU A 154 8.49 5.87 4.81
N LEU A 155 9.48 5.28 4.15
CA LEU A 155 10.81 5.10 4.73
C LEU A 155 11.49 6.43 5.09
N GLN A 156 11.09 7.53 4.45
CA GLN A 156 11.54 8.88 4.79
C GLN A 156 11.08 9.34 6.18
N PHE A 157 10.10 8.66 6.77
CA PHE A 157 9.49 8.98 8.07
C PHE A 157 9.75 7.90 9.13
N ILE A 158 10.70 7.00 8.86
CA ILE A 158 11.15 5.96 9.79
C ILE A 158 12.54 6.33 10.31
N ASP A 159 12.64 6.47 11.63
CA ASP A 159 13.91 6.46 12.34
C ASP A 159 14.29 4.99 12.61
N ARG A 160 15.36 4.53 11.95
CA ARG A 160 15.81 3.13 12.05
C ARG A 160 16.65 2.87 13.29
N GLU A 161 17.20 3.91 13.92
CA GLU A 161 17.92 3.81 15.18
C GLU A 161 16.94 3.80 16.34
N ASN A 162 15.91 4.66 16.27
CA ASN A 162 14.86 4.78 17.29
C ASN A 162 13.46 4.61 16.68
N PRO A 163 13.03 3.38 16.34
CA PRO A 163 11.76 3.14 15.66
C PRO A 163 10.52 3.72 16.36
N ALA A 164 10.49 3.70 17.70
CA ALA A 164 9.40 4.27 18.48
C ALA A 164 9.30 5.81 18.32
N GLU A 165 10.43 6.47 18.06
CA GLU A 165 10.51 7.91 17.87
C GLU A 165 10.26 8.36 16.43
N SER A 166 10.10 7.40 15.51
CA SER A 166 9.80 7.65 14.09
C SER A 166 8.64 8.63 13.94
N PRO A 167 8.77 9.67 13.09
CA PRO A 167 7.68 10.59 12.79
C PRO A 167 6.38 9.88 12.41
N LEU A 168 6.46 8.80 11.63
CA LEU A 168 5.29 7.99 11.28
C LEU A 168 4.56 7.41 12.50
N VAL A 169 5.30 6.87 13.47
CA VAL A 169 4.75 6.23 14.68
C VAL A 169 4.11 7.26 15.60
N LYS A 170 4.77 8.40 15.81
CA LYS A 170 4.21 9.52 16.58
C LYS A 170 2.93 10.05 15.95
N ALA A 171 2.92 10.22 14.62
CA ALA A 171 1.77 10.72 13.88
C ALA A 171 0.53 9.81 13.95
N CYS A 172 0.72 8.52 14.25
CA CYS A 172 -0.39 7.56 14.43
C CYS A 172 -1.02 7.61 15.84
N SER A 173 -0.38 8.27 16.80
CA SER A 173 -0.70 8.15 18.22
C SER A 173 -1.24 9.44 18.83
N GLY A 174 -1.17 10.56 18.11
CA GLY A 174 -1.59 11.88 18.58
C GLY A 174 -2.46 12.63 17.56
N PRO A 175 -2.78 13.90 17.81
CA PRO A 175 -3.45 14.77 16.85
C PRO A 175 -2.76 14.73 15.47
N HIS A 176 -3.55 14.59 14.40
CA HIS A 176 -3.03 14.37 13.06
C HIS A 176 -3.49 15.45 12.09
N GLY A 177 -2.54 16.22 11.56
CA GLY A 177 -2.82 17.35 10.67
C GLY A 177 -3.58 18.46 11.37
N ASP A 178 -4.69 18.91 10.77
CA ASP A 178 -5.62 19.89 11.34
C ASP A 178 -6.64 19.28 12.30
N GLN A 179 -6.61 17.95 12.49
CA GLN A 179 -7.53 17.24 13.36
C GLN A 179 -6.97 17.11 14.78
N GLN A 180 -7.79 17.47 15.76
CA GLN A 180 -7.46 17.34 17.19
C GLN A 180 -7.56 15.90 17.72
N LYS A 181 -7.74 14.92 16.84
CA LYS A 181 -7.90 13.50 17.16
C LYS A 181 -6.90 12.66 16.37
N SER A 182 -6.62 11.46 16.87
CA SER A 182 -5.80 10.48 16.16
C SER A 182 -6.46 10.04 14.85
N VAL A 183 -5.63 9.63 13.89
CA VAL A 183 -6.09 9.00 12.64
C VAL A 183 -6.81 7.67 12.88
N PHE A 184 -6.53 7.01 14.02
CA PHE A 184 -7.20 5.80 14.45
C PHE A 184 -8.27 6.10 15.50
N ALA A 185 -9.48 5.59 15.27
CA ALA A 185 -10.57 5.69 16.24
C ALA A 185 -10.39 4.66 17.38
N GLU A 186 -11.19 4.81 18.44
CA GLU A 186 -11.30 3.82 19.51
C GLU A 186 -11.64 2.43 18.95
N GLY A 187 -10.93 1.39 19.36
CA GLY A 187 -11.06 0.03 18.82
C GLY A 187 -10.20 -0.27 17.57
N GLN A 188 -9.40 0.68 17.09
CA GLN A 188 -8.46 0.49 15.97
C GLN A 188 -6.99 0.37 16.41
N GLU A 189 -6.74 0.06 17.69
CA GLU A 189 -5.39 -0.03 18.26
C GLU A 189 -4.54 -1.09 17.54
N GLU A 190 -5.16 -2.15 17.04
CA GLU A 190 -4.47 -3.19 16.27
C GLU A 190 -3.95 -2.67 14.91
N GLN A 191 -4.62 -1.70 14.30
CA GLN A 191 -4.14 -1.07 13.06
C GLN A 191 -2.93 -0.18 13.32
N GLN A 192 -2.96 0.59 14.41
CA GLN A 192 -1.81 1.36 14.89
C GLN A 192 -0.64 0.42 15.22
N ARG A 193 -0.90 -0.69 15.91
CA ARG A 193 0.10 -1.68 16.29
C ARG A 193 0.84 -2.26 15.08
N ARG A 194 0.15 -2.50 13.96
CA ARG A 194 0.77 -2.96 12.71
C ARG A 194 1.83 -1.97 12.21
N ILE A 195 1.57 -0.67 12.30
CA ILE A 195 2.54 0.36 11.88
C ILE A 195 3.76 0.34 12.80
N VAL A 196 3.54 0.23 14.12
CA VAL A 196 4.64 0.13 15.10
C VAL A 196 5.49 -1.12 14.88
N ILE A 197 4.86 -2.29 14.71
CA ILE A 197 5.56 -3.55 14.42
C ILE A 197 6.40 -3.40 13.16
N TRP A 198 5.87 -2.77 12.13
CA TRP A 198 6.60 -2.57 10.88
C TRP A 198 7.82 -1.65 11.05
N ALA A 199 7.69 -0.55 11.79
CA ALA A 199 8.82 0.31 12.13
C ALA A 199 9.90 -0.48 12.89
N LEU A 200 9.52 -1.34 13.84
CA LEU A 200 10.45 -2.20 14.57
C LEU A 200 11.12 -3.25 13.67
N LEU A 201 10.42 -3.80 12.67
CA LEU A 201 11.03 -4.71 11.68
C LEU A 201 12.06 -4.01 10.78
N LEU A 202 11.99 -2.69 10.65
CA LEU A 202 12.93 -1.87 9.88
C LEU A 202 14.12 -1.37 10.70
N ALA A 203 14.05 -1.48 12.03
CA ALA A 203 15.09 -1.07 12.96
C ALA A 203 16.43 -1.65 12.52
N HIS A 204 17.50 -0.85 12.62
CA HIS A 204 18.83 -1.43 12.56
C HIS A 204 18.97 -2.33 13.77
N GLN A 205 19.11 -3.63 13.52
CA GLN A 205 19.68 -4.45 14.57
C GLN A 205 21.13 -4.01 14.67
N PRO A 206 21.62 -3.61 15.87
CA PRO A 206 23.05 -3.67 16.09
C PRO A 206 23.49 -5.06 15.67
N ALA A 207 24.66 -5.17 15.03
CA ALA A 207 25.31 -6.45 14.85
C ALA A 207 25.67 -7.00 16.25
N ALA A 208 24.67 -7.42 17.02
CA ALA A 208 24.84 -8.19 18.22
C ALA A 208 25.38 -9.54 17.73
N ASP A 209 26.59 -9.83 18.19
CA ASP A 209 27.28 -11.11 18.12
C ASP A 209 26.38 -12.24 17.64
N GLN A 210 26.66 -12.75 16.43
CA GLN A 210 26.35 -14.14 16.19
C GLN A 210 26.93 -14.90 17.38
N PRO A 211 26.15 -15.67 18.15
CA PRO A 211 26.76 -16.53 19.15
C PRO A 211 27.75 -17.42 18.41
N ALA A 212 29.04 -17.26 18.74
CA ALA A 212 30.09 -18.19 18.37
C ALA A 212 29.80 -19.51 19.09
N THR A 213 28.80 -20.23 18.63
CA THR A 213 28.43 -21.55 19.11
C THR A 213 28.03 -22.41 17.91
N VAL A 214 28.91 -22.41 16.92
CA VAL A 214 29.37 -23.65 16.30
C VAL A 214 30.91 -23.62 16.32
N SER A 215 31.47 -23.54 17.53
CA SER A 215 32.84 -24.01 17.74
C SER A 215 32.80 -25.53 17.55
N ARG A 216 33.06 -25.95 16.32
CA ARG A 216 33.43 -27.34 16.01
C ARG A 216 34.61 -27.69 16.93
N PRO A 217 34.57 -28.79 17.69
CA PRO A 217 35.72 -29.22 18.47
C PRO A 217 36.90 -29.52 17.51
N PRO A 218 38.15 -29.23 17.90
CA PRO A 218 39.30 -29.65 17.12
C PRO A 218 39.40 -31.19 17.21
N GLN A 219 39.12 -31.88 16.11
CA GLN A 219 39.54 -33.28 15.98
C GLN A 219 41.05 -33.30 15.71
N ALA A 220 41.78 -33.88 16.67
CA ALA A 220 43.19 -34.24 16.55
C ALA A 220 43.39 -35.38 15.51
N PRO A 221 44.62 -35.57 15.01
CA PRO A 221 44.89 -36.20 13.73
C PRO A 221 44.95 -37.73 13.81
N GLY A 222 44.38 -38.39 12.81
CA GLY A 222 44.49 -39.82 12.58
C GLY A 222 44.26 -40.11 11.11
N ASP A 223 45.32 -40.55 10.44
CA ASP A 223 45.45 -40.81 9.01
C ASP A 223 44.41 -41.78 8.44
N ALA A 224 43.89 -41.48 7.24
CA ALA A 224 43.99 -42.37 6.07
C ALA A 224 43.34 -41.72 4.85
N ALA A 225 44.09 -41.76 3.75
CA ALA A 225 43.76 -41.20 2.45
C ALA A 225 42.53 -41.84 1.79
N ALA A 226 41.71 -41.01 1.14
CA ALA A 226 40.98 -41.40 -0.06
C ALA A 226 40.66 -40.15 -0.90
N GLN A 227 41.30 -40.15 -2.06
CA GLN A 227 41.18 -39.31 -3.25
C GLN A 227 39.86 -38.55 -3.45
N ALA A 228 40.02 -37.29 -3.87
CA ALA A 228 38.97 -36.47 -4.46
C ALA A 228 38.54 -37.03 -5.82
N ASP A 229 37.23 -37.18 -6.02
CA ASP A 229 36.60 -37.24 -7.33
C ASP A 229 35.60 -36.07 -7.43
N PRO A 230 35.82 -35.08 -8.31
CA PRO A 230 34.97 -33.90 -8.42
C PRO A 230 33.93 -34.14 -9.53
N SER A 231 32.86 -34.87 -9.24
CA SER A 231 31.63 -34.81 -10.04
C SER A 231 30.51 -35.54 -9.33
N GLN A 232 29.68 -34.79 -8.61
CA GLN A 232 28.23 -35.01 -8.46
C GLN A 232 27.66 -33.94 -7.53
N THR A 233 27.58 -32.72 -8.05
CA THR A 233 26.57 -31.77 -7.58
C THR A 233 25.48 -31.80 -8.64
N GLU A 234 24.50 -32.70 -8.50
CA GLU A 234 23.31 -32.64 -9.34
C GLU A 234 22.58 -31.33 -9.01
N ASP A 235 22.54 -30.41 -9.97
CA ASP A 235 21.71 -29.21 -9.89
C ASP A 235 20.24 -29.67 -9.98
N PRO A 236 19.44 -29.51 -8.90
CA PRO A 236 18.06 -29.97 -8.88
C PRO A 236 17.15 -29.26 -9.89
N PHE A 237 17.65 -28.24 -10.60
CA PHE A 237 16.92 -27.51 -11.64
C PHE A 237 17.73 -27.34 -12.94
N ASP A 238 18.39 -28.40 -13.43
CA ASP A 238 18.96 -28.39 -14.77
C ASP A 238 17.86 -28.27 -15.86
N PRO A 239 17.81 -27.15 -16.63
CA PRO A 239 16.79 -26.93 -17.64
C PRO A 239 16.88 -27.91 -18.83
N GLU A 240 18.05 -28.50 -19.11
CA GLU A 240 18.18 -29.48 -20.19
C GLU A 240 17.51 -30.82 -19.85
N VAL A 241 17.60 -31.24 -18.59
CA VAL A 241 16.94 -32.46 -18.09
C VAL A 241 15.41 -32.28 -18.13
N PHE A 242 14.92 -31.11 -17.71
CA PHE A 242 13.49 -30.78 -17.77
C PHE A 242 12.96 -30.75 -19.21
N ASN A 243 13.68 -30.08 -20.12
CA ASN A 243 13.28 -29.98 -21.53
C ASN A 243 13.27 -31.34 -22.22
N ARG A 244 14.21 -32.24 -21.89
CA ARG A 244 14.22 -33.61 -22.43
C ARG A 244 13.00 -34.42 -21.98
N ARG A 245 12.52 -34.19 -20.76
CA ARG A 245 11.40 -34.94 -20.17
C ARG A 245 10.02 -34.45 -20.62
N HIS A 246 9.95 -33.20 -21.08
CA HIS A 246 8.69 -32.53 -21.42
C HIS A 246 8.63 -31.96 -22.85
N ALA A 247 9.63 -32.24 -23.69
CA ALA A 247 9.56 -31.88 -25.10
C ALA A 247 8.43 -32.66 -25.81
N PRO A 248 7.58 -31.98 -26.60
CA PRO A 248 6.64 -32.67 -27.48
C PRO A 248 7.41 -33.45 -28.56
N PRO A 249 6.89 -34.61 -29.02
CA PRO A 249 7.54 -35.38 -30.07
C PRO A 249 7.64 -34.55 -31.36
N ALA A 250 8.84 -34.49 -31.94
CA ALA A 250 9.09 -33.85 -33.22
C ALA A 250 8.54 -34.72 -34.37
N ASP A 251 7.65 -34.11 -35.15
CA ASP A 251 7.18 -34.46 -36.50
C ASP A 251 6.80 -35.91 -36.79
N ALA A 252 5.47 -36.15 -36.78
CA ALA A 252 4.87 -37.15 -37.65
C ALA A 252 4.93 -36.63 -39.09
N ASP A 253 5.82 -37.26 -39.86
CA ASP A 253 5.92 -37.28 -41.31
C ASP A 253 4.52 -37.35 -41.96
N ILE A 254 4.05 -36.25 -42.58
CA ILE A 254 2.93 -36.30 -43.52
C ILE A 254 3.54 -36.30 -44.92
N ARG A 255 3.69 -37.50 -45.48
CA ARG A 255 3.87 -37.73 -46.91
C ARG A 255 2.54 -38.17 -47.51
N ASP A 256 2.28 -37.58 -48.68
CA ASP A 256 1.16 -37.72 -49.64
C ASP A 256 -0.22 -37.17 -49.26
#